data_AF-A0A972ABT5-F1
#
_entry.id   AF-A0A972ABT5-F1
#
_cell.length_a   1.000
_cell.length_b   1.000
_cell.length_c   1.000
_cell.angle_alpha   90.00
_cell.angle_beta   90.00
_cell.angle_gamma   90.00
#
_symmetry.space_group_name_H-M   'P 1'
#
loop_
_entity.id
_entity.type
_entity.pdbx_description
1 polymer ?
#
loop_
_entity_poly.entity_id
_entity_poly.type
_entity_poly.pdbx_seq_one_letter_code
_entity_poly.pdbx_strand_id
1 'polypeptide(L)'
;SYDKDFVALVADHLEGDFKIDIARSLGGSEDITYMMNRVEELGGRSLHFMFGSDLKAAHHNNRFDFDEESLAMAFKALRRTIELLVEE
;
A
#
# COMPACT_ATOMS: atom_id res chain seq x y z
N SER A 1 -1.90 12.02 11.41
CA SER A 1 -2.42 12.47 10.10
C SER A 1 -1.43 12.04 9.04
N TYR A 2 -1.84 11.89 7.78
CA TYR A 2 -0.93 11.55 6.68
C TYR A 2 -0.89 12.68 5.63
N ASP A 3 0.15 12.71 4.80
CA ASP A 3 0.29 13.64 3.68
C ASP A 3 -0.73 13.30 2.57
N LYS A 4 -1.85 14.03 2.54
CA LYS A 4 -2.94 13.78 1.61
C LYS A 4 -2.55 14.07 0.16
N ASP A 5 -1.71 15.07 -0.05
CA ASP A 5 -1.30 15.48 -1.40
C ASP A 5 -0.35 14.42 -1.97
N PHE A 6 0.51 13.83 -1.14
CA PHE A 6 1.34 12.69 -1.58
C PHE A 6 0.52 11.48 -1.96
N VAL A 7 -0.44 11.13 -1.10
CA VAL A 7 -1.30 9.98 -1.33
C VAL A 7 -2.12 10.17 -2.59
N ALA A 8 -2.68 11.36 -2.82
CA ALA A 8 -3.42 11.68 -4.04
C ALA A 8 -2.53 11.58 -5.28
N LEU A 9 -1.34 12.17 -5.27
CA LEU A 9 -0.38 12.08 -6.38
C LEU A 9 -0.11 10.63 -6.80
N VAL A 10 0.20 9.76 -5.83
CA VAL A 10 0.49 8.35 -6.13
C VAL A 10 -0.77 7.58 -6.52
N ALA A 11 -1.92 7.87 -5.89
CA ALA A 11 -3.18 7.23 -6.26
C ALA A 11 -3.60 7.58 -7.69
N ASP A 12 -3.50 8.85 -8.10
CA ASP A 12 -3.83 9.33 -9.44
C ASP A 12 -2.92 8.69 -10.49
N HIS A 13 -1.62 8.52 -10.19
CA HIS A 13 -0.68 7.85 -11.10
C HIS A 13 -1.00 6.36 -11.31
N LEU A 14 -1.57 5.72 -10.29
CA LEU A 14 -1.98 4.32 -10.35
C LEU A 14 -3.43 4.15 -10.85
N GLU A 15 -4.17 5.24 -11.03
CA GLU A 15 -5.55 5.19 -11.49
C GLU A 15 -5.63 4.58 -12.90
N GLY A 16 -6.71 3.83 -13.16
CA GLY A 16 -6.96 3.13 -14.44
C GLY A 16 -6.49 1.68 -14.46
N ASP A 17 -5.42 1.34 -13.74
CA ASP A 17 -4.97 -0.05 -13.57
C ASP A 17 -5.42 -0.68 -12.26
N PHE A 18 -5.71 0.14 -11.25
CA PHE A 18 -6.05 -0.32 -9.91
C PHE A 18 -7.31 0.37 -9.39
N LYS A 19 -8.10 -0.36 -8.60
CA LYS A 19 -9.13 0.23 -7.74
C LYS A 19 -8.49 0.52 -6.38
N ILE A 20 -8.51 1.78 -5.97
CA ILE A 20 -7.79 2.25 -4.77
C ILE A 20 -8.78 2.80 -3.75
N ASP A 21 -8.73 2.27 -2.53
CA ASP A 21 -9.43 2.82 -1.37
C ASP A 21 -8.42 3.57 -0.48
N ILE A 22 -8.51 4.89 -0.40
CA ILE A 22 -7.59 5.70 0.41
C ILE A 22 -7.99 5.69 1.89
N ALA A 23 -7.01 5.49 2.77
CA ALA A 23 -7.14 5.60 4.23
C ALA A 23 -8.29 4.74 4.82
N ARG A 24 -8.48 3.54 4.28
CA ARG A 24 -9.46 2.59 4.80
C ARG A 24 -9.08 2.12 6.20
N SER A 25 -10.02 2.19 7.13
CA SER A 25 -9.81 1.65 8.49
C SER A 25 -9.86 0.13 8.46
N LEU A 26 -8.80 -0.50 8.97
CA LEU A 26 -8.65 -1.96 9.05
C LEU A 26 -8.91 -2.50 10.47
N GLY A 27 -9.03 -1.61 11.47
CA GLY A 27 -9.28 -2.00 12.85
C GLY A 27 -8.10 -2.68 13.57
N GLY A 28 -6.89 -2.60 13.00
CA GLY A 28 -5.66 -3.17 13.56
C GLY A 28 -4.52 -2.15 13.67
N SER A 29 -3.42 -2.57 14.28
CA SER A 29 -2.14 -1.86 14.33
C SER A 29 -1.10 -2.56 13.47
N GLU A 30 -0.11 -1.82 12.98
CA GLU A 30 0.96 -2.37 12.14
C GLU A 30 2.32 -1.79 12.54
N ASP A 31 3.35 -2.64 12.69
CA ASP A 31 4.67 -2.23 13.19
C ASP A 31 5.40 -1.31 12.19
N ILE A 32 5.05 -1.37 10.91
CA ILE A 32 5.61 -0.51 9.86
C ILE A 32 5.42 0.99 10.17
N THR A 33 4.39 1.32 10.96
CA THR A 33 4.11 2.70 11.39
C THR A 33 5.28 3.34 12.14
N TYR A 34 6.10 2.57 12.87
CA TYR A 34 7.31 3.09 13.50
C TYR A 34 8.35 3.54 12.47
N MET A 35 8.51 2.79 11.38
CA MET A 35 9.44 3.15 10.30
C MET A 35 8.94 4.36 9.51
N MET A 36 7.63 4.41 9.22
CA MET A 36 6.97 5.54 8.57
C MET A 36 7.15 6.83 9.37
N ASN A 37 6.86 6.78 10.68
CA ASN A 37 7.07 7.93 11.58
C ASN A 37 8.52 8.41 11.51
N ARG A 38 9.50 7.50 11.51
CA ARG A 38 10.91 7.87 11.46
C ARG A 38 11.29 8.56 10.15
N VAL A 39 10.74 8.13 9.02
CA VAL A 39 10.94 8.79 7.71
C VAL A 39 10.37 10.20 7.74
N GLU A 40 9.15 10.36 8.24
CA GLU A 40 8.45 11.65 8.31
C GLU A 40 9.12 12.64 9.28
N GLU A 41 9.61 12.17 10.43
CA GLU A 41 10.40 12.97 11.38
C GLU A 41 11.68 13.55 10.76
N LEU A 42 12.23 12.88 9.75
CA LEU A 42 13.41 13.31 9.01
C LEU A 42 13.07 14.15 7.77
N GLY A 43 11.79 14.55 7.62
CA GLY A 43 11.31 15.35 6.49
C GLY A 43 11.04 14.53 5.22
N GLY A 44 11.13 13.20 5.29
CA GLY A 44 10.72 12.31 4.20
C GLY A 44 9.20 12.12 4.13
N ARG A 45 8.75 11.45 3.07
CA ARG A 45 7.34 11.08 2.89
C ARG A 45 7.23 9.55 2.90
N SER A 46 6.12 9.03 3.41
CA SER A 46 5.92 7.59 3.54
C SER A 46 4.53 7.17 3.04
N LEU A 47 4.43 5.94 2.52
CA LEU A 47 3.19 5.33 2.06
C LEU A 47 3.15 3.88 2.54
N HIS A 48 1.94 3.40 2.83
CA HIS A 48 1.68 2.00 3.14
C HIS A 48 0.60 1.46 2.20
N PHE A 49 0.94 0.44 1.44
CA PHE A 49 0.03 -0.22 0.52
C PHE A 49 -0.53 -1.49 1.14
N MET A 50 -1.81 -1.73 0.91
CA MET A 50 -2.45 -3.03 1.16
C MET A 50 -3.06 -3.53 -0.13
N PHE A 51 -2.67 -4.72 -0.53
CA PHE A 51 -3.17 -5.38 -1.72
C PHE A 51 -4.21 -6.42 -1.32
N GLY A 52 -5.44 -6.23 -1.78
CA GLY A 52 -6.51 -7.20 -1.58
C GLY A 52 -6.23 -8.47 -2.39
N SER A 53 -6.65 -9.62 -1.85
CA SER A 53 -6.60 -10.92 -2.51
C SER A 53 -7.82 -11.73 -2.12
N ASP A 54 -8.26 -12.62 -3.00
CA ASP A 54 -9.21 -13.65 -2.62
C ASP A 54 -8.53 -14.60 -1.62
N LEU A 55 -9.16 -14.78 -0.44
CA LEU A 55 -8.63 -15.60 0.64
C LEU A 55 -9.45 -16.88 0.80
N LYS A 56 -8.79 -18.01 1.03
CA LYS A 56 -9.47 -19.28 1.37
C LYS A 56 -9.93 -19.34 2.82
N ALA A 57 -9.28 -18.60 3.72
CA ALA A 57 -9.67 -18.45 5.12
C ALA A 57 -9.10 -17.15 5.71
N ALA A 58 -9.53 -16.78 6.93
CA ALA A 58 -9.05 -15.59 7.63
C ALA A 58 -7.56 -15.68 8.02
N HIS A 59 -6.91 -14.53 8.25
CA HIS A 59 -5.46 -14.37 8.46
C HIS A 59 -4.83 -15.24 9.58
N HIS A 60 -5.55 -15.53 10.66
CA HIS A 60 -5.07 -16.37 11.76
C HIS A 60 -5.71 -17.77 11.74
N ASN A 61 -5.80 -18.37 10.56
CA ASN A 61 -6.39 -19.69 10.36
C ASN A 61 -5.39 -20.65 9.72
N ASN A 62 -5.42 -21.93 10.09
CA ASN A 62 -4.53 -22.95 9.52
C ASN A 62 -4.82 -23.30 8.06
N ARG A 63 -5.95 -22.87 7.52
CA ARG A 63 -6.31 -22.94 6.10
C ARG A 63 -6.16 -21.60 5.38
N PHE A 64 -5.50 -20.62 6.01
CA PHE A 64 -5.17 -19.37 5.33
C PHE A 64 -4.37 -19.68 4.07
N ASP A 65 -4.83 -19.11 2.97
CA ASP A 65 -4.22 -19.18 1.66
C ASP A 65 -4.77 -18.01 0.85
N PHE A 66 -3.96 -17.49 -0.07
CA PHE A 66 -4.29 -16.33 -0.89
C PHE A 66 -3.97 -16.60 -2.35
N ASP A 67 -4.61 -15.84 -3.25
CA ASP A 67 -4.34 -15.92 -4.68
C ASP A 67 -3.01 -15.25 -5.03
N GLU A 68 -2.01 -16.05 -5.39
CA GLU A 68 -0.67 -15.57 -5.75
C GLU A 68 -0.65 -14.68 -7.00
N GLU A 69 -1.69 -14.70 -7.85
CA GLU A 69 -1.80 -13.72 -8.95
C GLU A 69 -1.81 -12.27 -8.43
N SER A 70 -2.26 -12.07 -7.19
CA SER A 70 -2.19 -10.78 -6.48
C SER A 70 -0.76 -10.26 -6.32
N LEU A 71 0.27 -11.12 -6.33
CA LEU A 71 1.67 -10.71 -6.24
C LEU A 71 2.12 -9.94 -7.48
N ALA A 72 1.70 -10.36 -8.67
CA ALA A 72 2.02 -9.67 -9.92
C ALA A 72 1.37 -8.28 -9.96
N MET A 73 0.14 -8.18 -9.47
CA MET A 73 -0.59 -6.92 -9.31
C MET A 73 0.14 -5.98 -8.33
N ALA A 74 0.53 -6.49 -7.15
CA ALA A 74 1.29 -5.72 -6.16
C ALA A 74 2.64 -5.24 -6.69
N PHE A 75 3.37 -6.11 -7.39
CA PHE A 75 4.64 -5.75 -8.02
C PHE A 75 4.48 -4.66 -9.08
N LYS A 76 3.44 -4.74 -9.93
CA LYS A 76 3.14 -3.71 -10.92
C LYS A 76 2.88 -2.35 -10.26
N ALA A 77 2.11 -2.31 -9.17
CA ALA A 77 1.85 -1.08 -8.42
C ALA A 77 3.15 -0.50 -7.85
N LEU A 78 3.95 -1.32 -7.16
CA LEU A 78 5.21 -0.88 -6.57
C LEU A 78 6.19 -0.33 -7.62
N ARG A 79 6.34 -1.04 -8.76
CA ARG A 79 7.20 -0.59 -9.86
C ARG A 79 6.78 0.79 -10.38
N ARG A 80 5.49 1.01 -10.63
CA ARG A 80 5.00 2.30 -11.14
C ARG A 80 5.17 3.42 -10.13
N THR A 81 4.94 3.14 -8.85
CA THR A 81 5.23 4.11 -7.79
C THR A 81 6.71 4.49 -7.79
N ILE A 82 7.64 3.53 -7.94
CA ILE A 82 9.08 3.83 -8.02
C ILE A 82 9.39 4.67 -9.27
N GLU A 83 8.82 4.32 -10.43
CA GLU A 83 8.99 5.09 -11.68
C GLU A 83 8.56 6.54 -11.50
N LEU A 84 7.38 6.78 -10.92
CA LEU A 84 6.89 8.11 -10.59
C LEU A 84 7.88 8.89 -9.68
N LEU A 85 8.37 8.25 -8.61
CA LEU A 85 9.20 8.92 -7.61
C LEU A 85 10.66 9.16 -8.05
N VAL A 86 11.14 8.43 -9.05
CA VAL A 86 12.49 8.64 -9.62
C VAL A 86 12.47 9.76 -10.67
N GLU A 87 11.32 10.02 -11.30
CA GLU A 87 11.14 11.08 -12.28
C GLU A 87 10.74 12.44 -11.66
N GLU A 88 10.36 12.46 -10.38
CA GLU A 88 10.10 13.66 -9.56
C GLU A 88 11.40 14.38 -9.13
#